data_AF-A0AAW7YT42-F1
#
_entry.id   AF-A0AAW7YT42-F1
#
_cell.length_a   1.000
_cell.length_b   1.000
_cell.length_c   1.000
_cell.angle_alpha   90.00
_cell.angle_beta   90.00
_cell.angle_gamma   90.00
#
_symmetry.space_group_name_H-M   'P 1'
#
loop_
_entity.id
_entity.type
_entity.pdbx_description
1 polymer ?
#
loop_
_entity_poly.entity_id
_entity_poly.type
_entity_poly.pdbx_seq_one_letter_code
_entity_poly.pdbx_strand_id
1 'polypeptide(L)'
;LQGFDPKNYVALHRWSVSDLGGFWSALWDFCGVPGDKGARAFVPDDTAWMTGARFFPDAQLNLAETMLQGADGDTVVIEADE
;
A
#
# COMPACT_ATOMS: atom_id res chain seq x y z
N LEU A 1 -22.86 7.80 0.39
CA LEU A 1 -22.06 8.29 -0.76
C LEU A 1 -21.14 9.39 -0.22
N GLN A 2 -19.96 9.02 0.27
CA GLN A 2 -19.10 9.94 1.03
C GLN A 2 -18.45 10.95 0.09
N GLY A 3 -18.84 12.22 0.20
CA GLY A 3 -18.19 13.32 -0.48
C GLY A 3 -16.81 13.57 0.12
N PHE A 4 -15.77 13.24 -0.64
CA PHE A 4 -14.40 13.64 -0.31
C PHE A 4 -14.19 15.11 -0.73
N ASP A 5 -13.70 15.94 0.18
CA ASP A 5 -13.31 17.33 -0.14
C ASP A 5 -12.16 17.31 -1.17
N PRO A 6 -12.30 17.96 -2.34
CA PRO A 6 -11.25 18.03 -3.35
C PRO A 6 -9.92 18.58 -2.83
N LYS A 7 -9.93 19.46 -1.83
CA LYS A 7 -8.71 20.01 -1.22
C LYS A 7 -7.96 18.96 -0.40
N ASN A 8 -8.68 18.05 0.25
CA ASN A 8 -8.08 16.93 0.97
C ASN A 8 -7.43 15.95 -0.02
N TYR A 9 -8.08 15.70 -1.16
CA TYR A 9 -7.49 14.87 -2.22
C TYR A 9 -6.23 15.50 -2.81
N VAL A 10 -6.25 16.80 -3.13
CA VAL A 10 -5.09 17.50 -3.70
C VAL A 10 -3.92 17.53 -2.70
N ALA A 11 -4.20 17.74 -1.41
CA ALA A 11 -3.18 17.70 -0.36
C ALA A 11 -2.59 16.29 -0.21
N LEU A 12 -3.43 15.26 -0.22
CA LEU A 12 -3.01 13.86 -0.14
C LEU A 12 -2.15 13.46 -1.35
N HIS A 13 -2.60 13.79 -2.56
CA HIS A 13 -1.86 13.54 -3.80
C HIS A 13 -0.52 14.29 -3.81
N ARG A 14 -0.49 15.54 -3.33
CA ARG A 14 0.77 16.29 -3.23
C ARG A 14 1.74 15.59 -2.27
N TRP A 15 1.25 15.11 -1.14
CA TRP A 15 2.07 14.38 -0.18
C TRP A 15 2.58 13.04 -0.74
N SER A 16 1.73 12.29 -1.45
CA SER A 16 2.09 10.98 -2.02
C SER A 16 3.23 11.03 -3.04
N VAL A 17 3.41 12.17 -3.72
CA VAL A 17 4.50 12.36 -4.68
C VAL A 17 5.71 13.11 -4.11
N SER A 18 5.53 13.92 -3.05
CA SER A 18 6.62 14.66 -2.43
C SER A 18 7.42 13.86 -1.42
N ASP A 19 6.77 12.90 -0.74
CA ASP A 19 7.38 12.05 0.27
C ASP A 19 6.88 10.61 0.10
N LEU A 20 7.44 9.93 -0.91
CA LEU A 20 7.10 8.54 -1.22
C LEU A 20 7.34 7.63 0.00
N GLY A 21 8.46 7.79 0.71
CA GLY A 21 8.79 6.94 1.86
C GLY A 21 7.78 7.10 3.00
N GLY A 22 7.49 8.33 3.41
CA GLY A 22 6.52 8.61 4.46
C GLY A 22 5.09 8.22 4.07
N PHE A 23 4.69 8.52 2.83
CA PHE A 23 3.37 8.16 2.32
C PHE A 23 3.15 6.65 2.31
N TRP A 24 4.07 5.89 1.72
CA TRP A 24 3.94 4.43 1.63
C TRP A 24 4.00 3.79 3.02
N SER A 25 4.87 4.29 3.90
CA SER A 25 4.93 3.81 5.29
C SER A 25 3.61 4.00 6.03
N ALA A 26 2.97 5.17 5.89
CA ALA A 26 1.68 5.45 6.51
C ALA A 26 0.54 4.66 5.85
N LEU A 27 0.61 4.41 4.55
CA LEU A 27 -0.38 3.60 3.84
C LEU A 27 -0.34 2.15 4.31
N TRP A 28 0.85 1.59 4.55
CA TRP A 28 1.01 0.27 5.14
C TRP A 28 0.32 0.17 6.51
N ASP A 29 0.54 1.18 7.37
CA ASP A 29 -0.06 1.23 8.70
C ASP A 29 -1.59 1.43 8.63
N PHE A 30 -2.07 2.25 7.69
CA PHE A 30 -3.49 2.47 7.45
C PHE A 30 -4.21 1.22 6.95
N CYS A 31 -3.59 0.48 6.02
CA CYS A 31 -4.14 -0.77 5.49
C CYS A 31 -4.03 -1.92 6.49
N GLY A 32 -3.28 -1.77 7.59
CA GLY A 32 -3.10 -2.81 8.60
C GLY A 32 -2.44 -4.07 8.04
N VAL A 33 -1.53 -3.90 7.07
CA VAL A 33 -0.92 -5.03 6.35
C VAL A 33 -0.17 -5.93 7.35
N PRO A 34 -0.54 -7.21 7.47
CA PRO A 34 0.12 -8.14 8.36
C PRO A 34 1.50 -8.50 7.82
N GLY A 35 2.54 -8.24 8.61
CA GLY A 35 3.92 -8.53 8.25
C GLY A 35 4.92 -7.59 8.92
N ASP A 36 6.20 -7.78 8.61
CA ASP A 36 7.25 -6.84 8.97
C ASP A 36 7.42 -5.83 7.83
N LYS A 37 7.13 -4.55 8.12
CA LYS A 37 7.30 -3.44 7.17
C LYS A 37 8.79 -3.14 6.90
N GLY A 38 9.69 -3.53 7.80
CA GLY A 38 11.09 -3.16 7.75
C GLY A 38 11.33 -1.67 8.00
N ALA A 39 12.61 -1.27 7.96
CA ALA A 39 13.03 0.09 8.30
C ALA A 39 12.82 1.12 7.18
N ARG A 40 12.76 0.66 5.92
CA ARG A 40 12.73 1.53 4.74
C ARG A 40 11.51 1.21 3.88
N ALA A 41 10.64 2.20 3.68
CA ALA A 41 9.47 2.06 2.81
C ALA A 41 9.77 2.36 1.33
N PHE A 42 10.73 3.23 1.05
CA PHE A 42 11.15 3.59 -0.30
C PHE A 42 12.64 3.89 -0.36
N VAL A 43 13.31 3.35 -1.36
CA VAL A 43 14.72 3.63 -1.66
C VAL A 43 14.81 4.09 -3.13
N PRO A 44 15.14 5.37 -3.37
CA PRO A 44 15.36 5.86 -4.72
C PRO A 44 16.66 5.28 -5.31
N ASP A 45 16.69 5.14 -6.63
CA ASP A 45 17.91 4.83 -7.39
C ASP A 45 18.25 6.05 -8.26
N ASP A 46 19.32 6.76 -7.92
CA ASP A 46 19.73 7.98 -8.61
C ASP A 46 20.22 7.72 -10.05
N THR A 47 20.59 6.47 -10.37
CA THR A 47 21.06 6.06 -11.69
C THR A 47 19.96 5.50 -12.58
N ALA A 48 18.91 4.94 -11.99
CA ALA A 48 17.79 4.32 -12.69
C ALA A 48 16.47 4.67 -12.01
N TRP A 49 16.14 5.96 -11.92
CA TRP A 49 15.01 6.46 -11.11
C TRP A 49 13.67 5.74 -11.37
N MET A 50 13.42 5.28 -12.61
CA MET A 50 12.19 4.59 -13.01
C MET A 50 12.19 3.08 -12.78
N THR A 51 13.34 2.41 -12.88
CA THR A 51 13.43 0.94 -12.89
C THR A 51 14.21 0.36 -11.71
N GLY A 52 15.01 1.17 -11.04
CA GLY A 52 15.85 0.80 -9.91
C GLY A 52 15.26 1.19 -8.55
N ALA A 53 14.21 2.00 -8.52
CA ALA A 53 13.54 2.37 -7.28
C ALA A 53 12.96 1.12 -6.58
N ARG A 54 13.24 0.96 -5.30
CA ARG A 54 12.79 -0.19 -4.50
C ARG A 54 11.79 0.26 -3.44
N PHE A 55 10.60 -0.33 -3.49
CA PHE A 55 9.60 -0.19 -2.45
C PHE A 55 9.78 -1.31 -1.43
N PHE A 56 9.75 -0.96 -0.15
CA PHE A 56 9.83 -1.89 0.98
C PHE A 56 10.91 -2.98 0.84
N PRO A 57 12.19 -2.62 0.59
CA PRO A 57 13.25 -3.61 0.35
C PRO A 57 13.52 -4.54 1.54
N ASP A 58 13.15 -4.11 2.75
CA ASP A 58 13.35 -4.87 3.98
C ASP A 58 12.05 -5.55 4.46
N ALA A 59 10.92 -5.35 3.76
CA ALA A 59 9.66 -5.90 4.23
C ALA A 59 9.58 -7.40 3.98
N GLN A 60 9.00 -8.10 4.95
CA GLN A 60 8.62 -9.49 4.85
C GLN A 60 7.12 -9.59 5.10
N LEU A 61 6.37 -9.95 4.06
CA LEU A 61 4.93 -10.16 4.15
C LEU A 61 4.51 -11.44 3.43
N ASN A 62 3.35 -11.95 3.79
CA ASN A 62 2.69 -13.03 3.08
C ASN A 62 1.46 -12.47 2.36
N LEU A 63 1.44 -12.56 1.03
CA LEU A 63 0.33 -12.08 0.21
C LEU A 63 -0.97 -12.80 0.55
N ALA A 64 -0.92 -14.11 0.82
CA ALA A 64 -2.10 -14.89 1.14
C ALA A 64 -2.70 -14.46 2.49
N GLU A 65 -1.88 -14.16 3.50
CA GLU A 65 -2.36 -13.63 4.78
C GLU A 65 -2.97 -12.24 4.63
N THR A 66 -2.38 -11.39 3.78
CA THR A 66 -2.91 -10.04 3.52
C THR A 66 -4.24 -10.11 2.75
N MET A 67 -4.37 -11.02 1.79
CA MET A 67 -5.57 -11.13 0.95
C MET A 67 -6.71 -11.93 1.58
N LEU A 68 -6.40 -12.88 2.47
CA LEU A 68 -7.37 -13.72 3.16
C LEU A 68 -7.67 -13.22 4.59
N GLN A 69 -7.28 -11.98 4.90
CA GLN A 69 -7.71 -11.30 6.11
C GLN A 69 -9.23 -11.08 6.05
N GLY A 70 -9.97 -11.84 6.86
CA GLY A 70 -11.43 -11.83 6.90
C GLY A 70 -11.95 -12.77 7.99
N ALA A 71 -13.24 -12.69 8.31
CA ALA A 71 -13.84 -13.62 9.26
C ALA A 71 -14.11 -14.97 8.58
N ASP A 72 -14.08 -16.06 9.36
CA ASP A 72 -14.52 -17.37 8.87
C ASP A 72 -15.95 -17.26 8.33
N GLY A 73 -16.13 -17.54 7.03
CA GLY A 73 -17.42 -17.50 6.34
C GLY A 73 -17.63 -16.32 5.39
N ASP A 74 -16.68 -15.38 5.29
CA ASP A 74 -16.73 -14.34 4.26
C ASP A 74 -16.57 -14.95 2.86
N THR A 75 -17.46 -14.59 1.94
CA THR A 75 -17.39 -15.05 0.56
C THR A 75 -16.30 -14.28 -0.17
N VAL A 76 -15.15 -14.92 -0.41
CA VAL A 76 -13.97 -14.33 -1.07
C VAL A 76 -13.95 -14.55 -2.59
N VAL A 77 -14.69 -15.55 -3.08
CA VAL A 77 -14.81 -15.88 -4.49
C VAL A 77 -16.28 -16.14 -4.81
N ILE A 78 -16.80 -15.42 -5.80
CA ILE A 78 -18.10 -15.70 -6.40
C ILE A 78 -17.81 -16.16 -7.82
N GLU A 79 -18.11 -17.41 -8.10
CA GLU A 79 -18.16 -17.93 -9.45
C GLU A 79 -19.61 -17.85 -9.94
N ALA A 80 -19.81 -17.34 -11.14
CA ALA A 80 -21.08 -17.35 -11.84
C ALA A 80 -20.87 -18.09 -13.16
N ASP A 81 -21.53 -19.24 -13.31
CA ASP A 81 -21.65 -19.96 -14.57
C ASP A 81 -22.77 -19.32 -15.41
N GLU A 82 -22.58 -19.23 -16.73
CA GLU A 82 -23.53 -18.60 -17.67
C GLU A 82 -24.71 -19.53 -18.01
#